data_AF-A0A097KVH3-F1
#
_entry.id   AF-A0A097KVH3-F1
#
_cell.length_a   1.000
_cell.length_b   1.000
_cell.length_c   1.000
_cell.angle_alpha   90.00
_cell.angle_beta   90.00
_cell.angle_gamma   90.00
#
_symmetry.space_group_name_H-M   'P 1'
#
loop_
_entity.id
_entity.type
_entity.pdbx_description
1 polymer ?
#
loop_
_entity_poly.entity_id
_entity_poly.type
_entity_poly.pdbx_seq_one_letter_code
_entity_poly.pdbx_strand_id
1 'polypeptide(L)'
;EGDRFLQAANACRYWPTGRGIYHNDNKTFLVWCNEEDHLRIISMQMGGDLGQVYRRLVSAVNEIEKRVPFSHHDRLGFLTFCPTNLGTTVRASVHIKLPKLAANREKLEEVAGRYSLQVRGTRGEHTEAEGGVYDISNKRRMGLTEYQAV
;
A
#
# COMPACT_ATOMS: atom_id res chain seq x y z
N GLU A 1 12.24 -13.62 6.95
CA GLU A 1 12.02 -14.54 5.82
C GLU A 1 11.40 -13.77 4.67
N GLY A 2 11.74 -14.12 3.43
CA GLY A 2 11.18 -13.47 2.24
C GLY A 2 9.77 -14.00 1.94
N ASP A 3 8.91 -13.13 1.41
CA ASP A 3 7.57 -13.51 0.99
C ASP A 3 7.62 -14.67 -0.04
N ARG A 4 6.86 -15.75 0.23
CA ARG A 4 6.89 -16.97 -0.59
C ARG A 4 6.41 -16.74 -2.03
N PHE A 5 5.49 -15.80 -2.25
CA PHE A 5 4.94 -15.47 -3.56
C PHE A 5 5.98 -14.70 -4.39
N LEU A 6 6.67 -13.73 -3.77
CA LEU A 6 7.77 -13.00 -4.41
C LEU A 6 8.96 -13.92 -4.73
N GLN A 7 9.28 -14.84 -3.83
CA GLN A 7 10.34 -15.83 -4.06
C GLN A 7 10.01 -16.76 -5.24
N ALA A 8 8.78 -17.30 -5.28
CA ALA A 8 8.33 -18.15 -6.38
C ALA A 8 8.34 -17.41 -7.73
N ALA A 9 8.07 -16.09 -7.71
CA ALA A 9 8.13 -15.24 -8.89
C ALA A 9 9.56 -14.78 -9.26
N ASN A 10 10.60 -15.26 -8.55
CA ASN A 10 12.00 -14.85 -8.71
C ASN A 10 12.29 -13.36 -8.44
N ALA A 11 11.40 -12.64 -7.73
CA ALA A 11 11.57 -11.22 -7.41
C ALA A 11 12.63 -10.97 -6.31
N CYS A 12 12.99 -12.00 -5.53
CA CYS A 12 13.92 -11.87 -4.40
C CYS A 12 15.37 -12.29 -4.73
N ARG A 13 15.76 -12.45 -6.00
CA ARG A 13 17.14 -12.84 -6.35
C ARG A 13 18.17 -11.84 -5.82
N TYR A 14 19.35 -12.34 -5.44
CA TYR A 14 20.49 -11.55 -4.92
C TYR A 14 20.18 -10.75 -3.64
N TRP A 15 19.22 -11.20 -2.84
CA TRP A 15 18.91 -10.55 -1.56
C TRP A 15 20.13 -10.53 -0.61
N PRO A 16 20.43 -9.42 0.09
CA PRO A 16 19.74 -8.13 0.14
C PRO A 16 20.34 -7.05 -0.80
N THR A 17 21.15 -7.40 -1.79
CA THR A 17 21.83 -6.43 -2.65
C THR A 17 20.85 -5.47 -3.33
N GLY A 18 21.11 -4.16 -3.19
CA GLY A 18 20.29 -3.09 -3.76
C GLY A 18 18.98 -2.80 -3.01
N ARG A 19 18.68 -3.50 -1.91
CA ARG A 19 17.46 -3.30 -1.11
C ARG A 19 17.74 -2.34 0.04
N GLY A 20 16.73 -1.56 0.39
CA GLY A 20 16.85 -0.64 1.52
C GLY A 20 15.57 0.11 1.82
N ILE A 21 15.62 0.88 2.89
CA ILE A 21 14.55 1.79 3.28
C ILE A 21 15.14 3.17 3.53
N TYR A 22 14.56 4.17 2.89
CA TYR A 22 14.70 5.56 3.30
C TYR A 22 13.54 5.92 4.21
N HIS A 23 13.77 6.74 5.23
CA HIS A 23 12.70 7.40 5.98
C HIS A 23 13.18 8.73 6.55
N ASN A 24 12.26 9.66 6.78
CA ASN A 24 12.55 10.84 7.59
C ASN A 24 12.68 10.46 9.09
N ASP A 25 13.25 11.34 9.91
CA ASP A 25 13.49 11.06 11.34
C ASP A 25 12.20 10.70 12.08
N ASN A 26 11.10 11.35 11.71
CA ASN A 26 9.77 11.13 12.30
C ASN A 26 9.08 9.84 11.81
N LYS A 27 9.66 9.11 10.84
CA LYS A 27 9.08 7.91 10.20
C LYS A 27 7.65 8.12 9.70
N THR A 28 7.35 9.33 9.24
CA THR A 28 6.05 9.71 8.66
C THR A 28 6.07 9.69 7.14
N PHE A 29 7.26 9.63 6.55
CA PHE A 29 7.51 9.43 5.14
C PHE A 29 8.62 8.39 4.97
N LEU A 30 8.36 7.37 4.15
CA LEU A 30 9.27 6.27 3.91
C LEU A 30 9.30 5.92 2.42
N VAL A 31 10.40 5.37 1.95
CA VAL A 31 10.53 4.79 0.62
C VAL A 31 11.21 3.43 0.74
N TRP A 32 10.52 2.37 0.35
CA TRP A 32 11.16 1.06 0.19
C TRP A 32 11.77 0.98 -1.21
N CYS A 33 13.00 0.51 -1.29
CA CYS A 33 13.74 0.37 -2.54
C CYS A 33 13.94 -1.12 -2.86
N ASN A 34 13.55 -1.52 -4.08
CA ASN A 34 13.76 -2.86 -4.66
C ASN A 34 13.17 -4.04 -3.87
N GLU A 35 11.97 -3.85 -3.31
CA GLU A 35 11.21 -4.92 -2.66
C GLU A 35 10.37 -5.68 -3.70
N GLU A 36 9.05 -5.50 -3.76
CA GLU A 36 8.19 -6.00 -4.85
C GLU A 36 8.32 -5.13 -6.11
N ASP A 37 8.22 -3.81 -5.93
CA ASP A 37 8.42 -2.79 -6.95
C ASP A 37 9.75 -2.07 -6.75
N HIS A 38 10.20 -1.32 -7.76
CA HIS A 38 11.43 -0.50 -7.65
C HIS A 38 11.35 0.49 -6.48
N LEU A 39 10.20 1.14 -6.31
CA LEU A 39 9.93 2.11 -5.26
C LEU A 39 8.53 1.88 -4.68
N ARG A 40 8.42 1.83 -3.35
CA ARG A 40 7.14 1.98 -2.63
C ARG A 40 7.22 3.24 -1.77
N ILE A 41 6.51 4.28 -2.17
CA ILE A 41 6.50 5.59 -1.52
C ILE A 41 5.35 5.62 -0.51
N ILE A 42 5.66 5.87 0.75
CA ILE A 42 4.75 5.67 1.88
C ILE A 42 4.66 6.95 2.69
N SER A 43 3.43 7.35 3.01
CA SER A 43 3.14 8.39 3.99
C SER A 43 2.23 7.80 5.06
N MET A 44 2.58 7.95 6.33
CA MET A 44 1.80 7.41 7.44
C MET A 44 1.99 8.22 8.72
N GLN A 45 1.08 8.07 9.67
CA GLN A 45 1.18 8.61 11.03
C GLN A 45 0.16 7.93 11.96
N MET A 46 0.27 8.21 13.25
CA MET A 46 -0.78 7.87 14.22
C MET A 46 -1.99 8.79 14.06
N GLY A 47 -3.17 8.28 14.41
CA GLY A 47 -4.44 9.01 14.26
C GLY A 47 -5.06 8.84 12.87
N GLY A 48 -6.05 9.67 12.55
CA GLY A 48 -6.88 9.54 11.34
C GLY A 48 -6.86 10.75 10.40
N ASP A 49 -5.83 11.61 10.47
CA ASP A 49 -5.71 12.77 9.58
C ASP A 49 -5.23 12.36 8.17
N LEU A 50 -6.15 11.81 7.40
CA LEU A 50 -5.91 11.40 6.02
C LEU A 50 -5.48 12.58 5.14
N GLY A 51 -6.00 13.78 5.40
CA GLY A 51 -5.64 14.98 4.62
C GLY A 51 -4.16 15.32 4.76
N GLN A 52 -3.61 15.26 5.97
CA GLN A 52 -2.18 15.48 6.19
C GLN A 52 -1.33 14.36 5.58
N VAL A 53 -1.73 13.10 5.75
CA VAL A 53 -1.02 11.94 5.19
C VAL A 53 -0.95 12.03 3.67
N TYR A 54 -2.08 12.31 3.01
CA TYR A 54 -2.19 12.37 1.56
C TYR A 54 -1.44 13.57 0.98
N ARG A 55 -1.53 14.77 1.59
CA ARG A 55 -0.75 15.94 1.14
C ARG A 55 0.76 15.69 1.19
N ARG A 56 1.25 15.00 2.24
CA ARG A 56 2.66 14.62 2.34
C ARG A 56 3.07 13.63 1.25
N LEU A 57 2.21 12.65 0.94
CA LEU A 57 2.45 11.68 -0.14
C LEU A 57 2.54 12.38 -1.50
N VAL A 58 1.53 13.18 -1.86
CA VAL A 58 1.47 13.91 -3.14
C VAL A 58 2.70 14.81 -3.31
N SER A 59 3.07 15.56 -2.25
CA SER A 59 4.25 16.42 -2.29
C SER A 59 5.52 15.62 -2.57
N ALA A 60 5.69 14.46 -1.93
CA ALA A 60 6.87 13.63 -2.11
C ALA A 60 6.94 12.98 -3.50
N VAL A 61 5.83 12.43 -3.99
CA VAL A 61 5.75 11.83 -5.34
C VAL A 61 6.10 12.87 -6.40
N ASN A 62 5.50 14.06 -6.34
CA ASN A 62 5.77 15.15 -7.29
C ASN A 62 7.25 15.60 -7.28
N GLU A 63 7.93 15.58 -6.14
CA GLU A 63 9.36 15.92 -6.07
C GLU A 63 10.27 14.79 -6.57
N ILE A 64 9.90 13.54 -6.34
CA ILE A 64 10.69 12.38 -6.80
C ILE A 64 10.59 12.24 -8.33
N GLU A 65 9.39 12.40 -8.89
CA GLU A 65 9.15 12.27 -10.34
C GLU A 65 9.94 13.28 -11.17
N LYS A 66 10.29 14.45 -10.61
CA LYS A 66 11.18 15.43 -11.27
C LYS A 66 12.60 14.91 -11.49
N ARG A 67 13.02 13.88 -10.75
CA ARG A 67 14.38 13.34 -10.75
C ARG A 67 14.47 11.91 -11.27
N VAL A 68 13.40 11.14 -11.13
CA VAL A 68 13.33 9.74 -11.53
C VAL A 68 12.14 9.57 -12.48
N PRO A 69 12.38 9.25 -13.76
CA PRO A 69 11.29 8.99 -14.69
C PRO A 69 10.60 7.68 -14.32
N PHE A 70 9.29 7.73 -14.04
CA PHE A 70 8.48 6.55 -13.79
C PHE A 70 7.89 5.98 -15.07
N SER A 71 7.77 4.66 -15.11
CA SER A 71 7.16 3.94 -16.23
C SER A 71 5.64 4.11 -16.21
N HIS A 72 5.10 4.76 -17.23
CA HIS A 72 3.66 4.97 -17.41
C HIS A 72 3.21 4.47 -18.79
N HIS A 73 1.99 3.95 -18.86
CA HIS A 73 1.36 3.49 -20.09
C HIS A 73 -0.07 4.02 -20.19
N ASP A 74 -0.47 4.53 -21.36
CA ASP A 74 -1.76 5.21 -21.57
C ASP A 74 -2.98 4.41 -21.09
N ARG A 75 -2.99 3.10 -21.31
CA ARG A 75 -4.06 2.20 -20.83
C ARG A 75 -3.92 1.77 -19.38
N LEU A 76 -2.69 1.58 -18.90
CA LEU A 76 -2.44 0.85 -17.65
C LEU A 76 -2.10 1.78 -16.48
N GLY A 77 -1.88 3.07 -16.74
CA GLY A 77 -1.35 4.00 -15.75
C GLY A 77 0.12 3.71 -15.44
N PHE A 78 0.51 3.93 -14.19
CA PHE A 78 1.83 3.56 -13.70
C PHE A 78 1.99 2.03 -13.68
N LEU A 79 3.15 1.58 -14.16
CA LEU A 79 3.46 0.16 -14.27
C LEU A 79 4.09 -0.36 -12.98
N THR A 80 3.62 -1.52 -12.54
CA THR A 80 4.04 -2.22 -11.32
C THR A 80 4.29 -3.68 -11.62
N PHE A 81 5.00 -4.37 -10.72
CA PHE A 81 5.29 -5.79 -10.83
C PHE A 81 4.02 -6.65 -10.80
N CYS A 82 3.13 -6.37 -9.83
CA CYS A 82 1.85 -7.07 -9.69
C CYS A 82 0.72 -6.30 -10.40
N PRO A 83 -0.14 -6.97 -11.19
CA PRO A 83 -1.24 -6.31 -11.91
C PRO A 83 -2.27 -5.65 -10.98
N THR A 84 -2.35 -6.06 -9.71
CA THR A 84 -3.25 -5.45 -8.72
C THR A 84 -2.83 -4.04 -8.31
N ASN A 85 -1.55 -3.69 -8.53
CA ASN A 85 -0.98 -2.40 -8.19
C ASN A 85 -0.95 -1.40 -9.37
N LEU A 86 -1.42 -1.78 -10.57
CA LEU A 86 -1.43 -0.90 -11.74
C LEU A 86 -2.42 0.28 -11.58
N GLY A 87 -2.28 1.29 -12.45
CA GLY A 87 -3.14 2.48 -12.48
C GLY A 87 -2.58 3.58 -11.60
N THR A 88 -3.33 3.96 -10.57
CA THR A 88 -2.92 4.94 -9.55
C THR A 88 -1.80 4.43 -8.64
N THR A 89 -1.68 3.10 -8.52
CA THR A 89 -0.83 2.40 -7.53
C THR A 89 -1.16 2.68 -6.05
N VAL A 90 -2.11 3.58 -5.78
CA VAL A 90 -2.46 4.03 -4.42
C VAL A 90 -3.16 2.95 -3.60
N ARG A 91 -2.62 2.70 -2.40
CA ARG A 91 -3.31 2.02 -1.30
C ARG A 91 -3.47 2.96 -0.11
N ALA A 92 -4.64 3.54 0.04
CA ALA A 92 -5.03 4.28 1.23
C ALA A 92 -5.55 3.28 2.27
N SER A 93 -4.91 3.22 3.45
CA SER A 93 -5.28 2.26 4.48
C SER A 93 -5.28 2.83 5.88
N VAL A 94 -6.03 2.17 6.77
CA VAL A 94 -6.04 2.44 8.20
C VAL A 94 -5.84 1.15 8.99
N HIS A 95 -5.11 1.25 10.10
CA HIS A 95 -5.15 0.26 11.16
C HIS A 95 -6.29 0.61 12.12
N ILE A 96 -7.35 -0.18 12.12
CA ILE A 96 -8.60 0.13 12.85
C ILE A 96 -9.09 -1.06 13.69
N LYS A 97 -9.65 -0.75 14.86
CA LYS A 97 -10.34 -1.72 15.71
C LYS A 97 -11.85 -1.54 15.56
N LEU A 98 -12.52 -2.59 15.13
CA LEU A 98 -13.98 -2.62 14.96
C LEU A 98 -14.58 -3.78 15.74
N PRO A 99 -14.45 -3.84 17.08
CA PRO A 99 -14.66 -5.06 17.86
C PRO A 99 -16.04 -5.71 17.65
N LYS A 100 -17.09 -4.91 17.45
CA LYS A 100 -18.44 -5.42 17.18
C LYS A 100 -18.58 -6.02 15.79
N LEU A 101 -18.04 -5.36 14.77
CA LEU A 101 -18.13 -5.84 13.38
C LEU A 101 -17.15 -7.00 13.13
N ALA A 102 -15.95 -6.91 13.71
CA ALA A 102 -14.90 -7.93 13.63
C ALA A 102 -15.20 -9.20 14.43
N ALA A 103 -16.17 -9.18 15.35
CA ALA A 103 -16.65 -10.39 16.02
C ALA A 103 -17.15 -11.45 15.03
N ASN A 104 -17.57 -11.04 13.83
CA ASN A 104 -17.81 -11.92 12.70
C ASN A 104 -16.94 -11.45 11.51
N ARG A 105 -15.85 -12.20 11.26
CA ARG A 105 -14.86 -11.86 10.22
C ARG A 105 -15.46 -11.84 8.81
N GLU A 106 -16.36 -12.78 8.51
CA GLU A 106 -17.07 -12.84 7.23
C GLU A 106 -17.94 -11.61 7.05
N LYS A 107 -18.63 -11.17 8.11
CA LYS A 107 -19.45 -9.96 8.06
C LYS A 107 -18.63 -8.69 7.85
N LEU A 108 -17.47 -8.59 8.49
CA LEU A 108 -16.52 -7.50 8.27
C LEU A 108 -16.07 -7.45 6.79
N GLU A 109 -15.76 -8.61 6.23
CA GLU A 109 -15.34 -8.77 4.82
C GLU A 109 -16.46 -8.42 3.84
N GLU A 110 -17.69 -8.89 4.11
CA GLU A 110 -18.88 -8.60 3.33
C GLU A 110 -19.15 -7.09 3.29
N VAL A 111 -19.11 -6.43 4.45
CA VAL A 111 -19.32 -4.97 4.55
C VAL A 111 -18.21 -4.22 3.82
N ALA A 112 -16.93 -4.57 4.04
CA ALA A 112 -15.82 -3.96 3.33
C ALA A 112 -15.94 -4.10 1.80
N GLY A 113 -16.35 -5.29 1.33
CA GLY A 113 -16.56 -5.56 -0.09
C GLY A 113 -17.59 -4.66 -0.76
N ARG A 114 -18.68 -4.30 -0.06
CA ARG A 114 -19.70 -3.36 -0.57
C ARG A 114 -19.14 -1.97 -0.87
N TYR A 115 -18.09 -1.56 -0.18
CA TYR A 115 -17.41 -0.28 -0.38
C TYR A 115 -16.14 -0.39 -1.24
N SER A 116 -15.95 -1.52 -1.93
CA SER A 116 -14.71 -1.80 -2.68
C SER A 116 -13.45 -1.74 -1.82
N LEU A 117 -13.55 -2.14 -0.55
CA LEU A 117 -12.43 -2.22 0.39
C LEU A 117 -11.93 -3.66 0.53
N GLN A 118 -10.66 -3.81 0.90
CA GLN A 118 -10.02 -5.07 1.25
C GLN A 118 -9.61 -5.05 2.73
N VAL A 119 -9.83 -6.17 3.42
CA VAL A 119 -9.41 -6.41 4.80
C VAL A 119 -8.16 -7.29 4.81
N ARG A 120 -7.13 -6.87 5.55
CA ARG A 120 -5.86 -7.58 5.78
C ARG A 120 -5.55 -7.66 7.28
N GLY A 121 -4.63 -8.54 7.66
CA GLY A 121 -4.09 -8.60 9.02
C GLY A 121 -3.16 -7.44 9.35
N THR A 122 -2.74 -7.35 10.61
CA THR A 122 -2.01 -6.18 11.14
C THR A 122 -0.62 -5.99 10.53
N ARG A 123 -0.03 -7.07 10.01
CA ARG A 123 1.29 -7.06 9.36
C ARG A 123 1.21 -7.06 7.83
N GLY A 124 0.02 -6.80 7.27
CA GLY A 124 -0.20 -6.71 5.83
C GLY A 124 -0.84 -7.96 5.23
N GLU A 125 -0.56 -8.19 3.95
CA GLU A 125 -1.17 -9.28 3.20
C GLU A 125 -0.81 -10.65 3.78
N HIS A 126 -1.77 -11.58 3.76
CA HIS A 126 -1.58 -12.96 4.25
C HIS A 126 -1.21 -13.10 5.74
N THR A 127 -1.46 -12.08 6.55
CA THR A 127 -1.25 -12.12 8.01
C THR A 127 -2.57 -12.09 8.76
N GLU A 128 -2.55 -12.59 10.00
CA GLU A 128 -3.69 -12.52 10.92
C GLU A 128 -3.80 -11.15 11.60
N ALA A 129 -4.98 -10.86 12.15
CA ALA A 129 -5.18 -9.67 12.96
C ALA A 129 -4.60 -9.86 14.38
N GLU A 130 -3.72 -8.96 14.79
CA GLU A 130 -3.15 -8.92 16.14
C GLU A 130 -3.94 -7.91 16.99
N GLY A 131 -4.43 -8.35 18.17
CA GLY A 131 -5.14 -7.47 19.11
C GLY A 131 -6.42 -6.83 18.56
N GLY A 132 -7.07 -7.49 17.59
CA GLY A 132 -8.29 -7.00 16.92
C GLY A 132 -8.08 -5.81 15.99
N VAL A 133 -6.84 -5.55 15.57
CA VAL A 133 -6.49 -4.49 14.62
C VAL A 133 -6.48 -5.04 13.20
N TYR A 134 -7.28 -4.43 12.33
CA TYR A 134 -7.34 -4.78 10.92
C TYR A 134 -6.75 -3.67 10.06
N ASP A 135 -6.09 -4.05 8.98
CA ASP A 135 -5.71 -3.16 7.89
C ASP A 135 -6.85 -3.15 6.86
N ILE A 136 -7.54 -2.02 6.73
CA ILE A 136 -8.63 -1.83 5.77
C ILE A 136 -8.22 -0.78 4.75
N SER A 137 -8.36 -1.10 3.47
CA SER A 137 -7.88 -0.26 2.37
C SER A 137 -8.73 -0.33 1.10
N ASN A 138 -8.61 0.64 0.20
CA ASN A 138 -9.20 0.56 -1.13
C ASN A 138 -8.65 -0.66 -1.91
N LYS A 139 -9.56 -1.47 -2.46
CA LYS A 139 -9.19 -2.64 -3.27
C LYS A 139 -8.84 -2.26 -4.71
N ARG A 140 -9.53 -1.25 -5.25
CA ARG A 140 -9.38 -0.80 -6.65
C ARG A 140 -8.28 0.24 -6.76
N ARG A 141 -7.47 0.13 -7.83
CA ARG A 141 -6.37 1.08 -8.15
C ARG A 141 -6.31 1.50 -9.60
N MET A 142 -6.89 0.71 -10.50
CA MET A 142 -6.97 0.99 -11.94
C MET A 142 -8.40 1.39 -12.37
N GLY A 143 -8.49 2.28 -13.35
CA GLY A 143 -9.77 2.77 -13.90
C GLY A 143 -10.46 3.79 -13.01
N LEU A 144 -9.69 4.49 -12.18
CA LEU A 144 -10.08 5.60 -11.32
C LEU A 144 -8.87 6.51 -11.09
N THR A 145 -9.11 7.74 -10.67
CA THR A 145 -8.05 8.70 -10.29
C THR A 145 -7.56 8.45 -8.87
N GLU A 146 -6.40 9.00 -8.50
CA GLU A 146 -5.83 8.95 -7.16
C GLU A 146 -6.80 9.55 -6.12
N TYR A 147 -7.54 10.60 -6.50
CA TYR A 147 -8.56 11.22 -5.66
C TYR A 147 -9.78 10.32 -5.42
N GLN A 148 -10.18 9.53 -6.41
CA GLN A 148 -11.28 8.56 -6.25
C GLN A 148 -10.84 7.31 -5.47
N ALA A 149 -9.54 7.02 -5.44
CA ALA A 149 -8.98 5.86 -4.74
C ALA A 149 -8.79 6.10 -3.23
N VAL A 150 -8.58 7.36 -2.82
CA VAL A 150 -8.41 7.80 -1.42
C VAL A 150 -9.76 8.05 -0.74
#